data_AF-A0A6L7X120-F1
#
_entry.id   AF-A0A6L7X120-F1
#
_cell.length_a   1.000
_cell.length_b   1.000
_cell.length_c   1.000
_cell.angle_alpha   90.00
_cell.angle_beta   90.00
_cell.angle_gamma   90.00
#
_symmetry.space_group_name_H-M   'P 1'
#
loop_
_entity.id
_entity.type
_entity.pdbx_description
1 polymer ?
#
loop_
_entity_poly.entity_id
_entity_poly.type
_entity_poly.pdbx_seq_one_letter_code
_entity_poly.pdbx_strand_id
1 'polypeptide(L)'
;MASKTLRDERLGGIGLRLVRRPDGTLAGRYSRADDESAIIVQEPDETQDELWQRLKAAALRGDPSFFGFDGAVSRFRTIFPEGFRDAAYLQQERKYKVDARELLNSTVPVQEALTATGFAASVVNAYRTTNIVHPVWEVPRMVEALRSKDRDNLIQRLAAFALGDRSQLSAIARVARKYDAAKWPLITYLPFLWDTPVPHVILRHEPTTRFASSVGHEFPHVYEARLVPAVYESLLDLLARTEHEISELEPRDTIDIQSFIWVVSKYRD
;
A
#
# COMPACT_ATOMS: atom_id res chain seq x y z
N MET A 1 36.37 -10.57 25.42
CA MET A 1 34.94 -10.35 25.77
C MET A 1 34.08 -10.77 24.58
N ALA A 2 32.87 -11.29 24.80
CA ALA A 2 31.97 -11.67 23.71
C ALA A 2 31.19 -10.44 23.18
N SER A 3 30.72 -10.49 21.94
CA SER A 3 29.82 -9.47 21.39
C SER A 3 28.50 -9.41 22.16
N LYS A 4 27.96 -8.20 22.39
CA LYS A 4 26.66 -7.98 23.06
C LYS A 4 25.58 -7.68 22.02
N THR A 5 24.50 -8.46 21.98
CA THR A 5 23.32 -8.13 21.16
C THR A 5 22.62 -6.88 21.70
N LEU A 6 22.40 -5.90 20.83
CA LEU A 6 21.69 -4.67 21.12
C LEU A 6 20.25 -4.70 20.59
N ARG A 7 20.05 -5.33 19.43
CA ARG A 7 18.73 -5.48 18.78
C ARG A 7 18.67 -6.80 18.03
N ASP A 8 17.51 -7.44 18.06
CA ASP A 8 17.25 -8.69 17.35
C ASP A 8 15.79 -8.65 16.87
N GLU A 9 15.59 -8.67 15.57
CA GLU A 9 14.26 -8.56 14.94
C GLU A 9 14.15 -9.51 13.75
N ARG A 10 12.91 -9.78 13.33
CA ARG A 10 12.62 -10.52 12.11
C ARG A 10 11.84 -9.65 11.14
N LEU A 11 12.28 -9.59 9.89
CA LEU A 11 11.50 -9.09 8.76
C LEU A 11 11.05 -10.30 7.94
N GLY A 12 9.89 -10.87 8.32
CA GLY A 12 9.40 -12.12 7.76
C GLY A 12 10.39 -13.28 7.94
N GLY A 13 10.90 -13.80 6.81
CA GLY A 13 11.90 -14.87 6.77
C GLY A 13 13.32 -14.43 7.13
N ILE A 14 13.57 -13.12 7.19
CA ILE A 14 14.91 -12.55 7.38
C ILE A 14 15.14 -12.26 8.87
N GLY A 15 16.18 -12.86 9.45
CA GLY A 15 16.65 -12.49 10.78
C GLY A 15 17.61 -11.31 10.70
N LEU A 16 17.43 -10.31 11.56
CA LEU A 16 18.29 -9.13 11.69
C LEU A 16 18.82 -9.05 13.11
N ARG A 17 20.13 -8.83 13.25
CA ARG A 17 20.77 -8.67 14.56
C ARG A 17 21.77 -7.54 14.54
N LEU A 18 21.67 -6.65 15.52
CA LEU A 18 22.65 -5.60 15.79
C LEU A 18 23.46 -5.98 17.03
N VAL A 19 24.77 -5.95 16.93
CA VAL A 19 25.69 -6.31 18.02
C VAL A 19 26.71 -5.21 18.25
N ARG A 20 27.12 -5.07 19.51
CA ARG A 20 28.33 -4.34 19.92
C ARG A 20 29.48 -5.32 20.02
N ARG A 21 30.54 -5.07 19.26
CA ARG A 21 31.76 -5.87 19.27
C ARG A 21 32.64 -5.54 20.49
N PRO A 22 33.62 -6.40 20.82
CA PRO A 22 34.49 -6.20 21.98
C PRO A 22 35.34 -4.92 21.91
N ASP A 23 35.64 -4.45 20.70
CA ASP A 23 36.36 -3.19 20.42
C ASP A 23 35.46 -1.94 20.52
N GLY A 24 34.18 -2.12 20.86
CA GLY A 24 33.19 -1.05 20.97
C GLY A 24 32.45 -0.71 19.68
N THR A 25 32.88 -1.24 18.53
CA THR A 25 32.24 -0.98 17.23
C THR A 25 30.88 -1.66 17.12
N LEU A 26 29.95 -1.06 16.37
CA LEU A 26 28.67 -1.68 16.05
C LEU A 26 28.76 -2.49 14.75
N ALA A 27 28.05 -3.61 14.71
CA ALA A 27 27.88 -4.39 13.50
C ALA A 27 26.47 -4.97 13.42
N GLY A 28 25.85 -4.86 12.26
CA GLY A 28 24.62 -5.53 11.89
C GLY A 28 24.91 -6.84 11.15
N ARG A 29 24.00 -7.81 11.30
CA ARG A 29 23.99 -9.05 10.54
C ARG A 29 22.57 -9.33 10.09
N TYR A 30 22.38 -9.74 8.83
CA TYR A 30 21.12 -10.32 8.40
C TYR A 30 21.34 -11.73 7.86
N SER A 31 20.33 -12.59 7.97
CA SER A 31 20.38 -13.98 7.50
C SER A 31 19.04 -14.41 6.93
N ARG A 32 19.07 -15.14 5.81
CA ARG A 32 17.91 -15.84 5.23
C ARG A 32 18.06 -17.34 5.52
N ALA A 33 16.97 -18.10 5.42
CA ALA A 33 16.96 -19.52 5.79
C ALA A 33 18.02 -20.35 5.03
N ASP A 34 18.32 -19.97 3.78
CA ASP A 34 19.18 -20.72 2.86
C ASP A 34 20.39 -19.91 2.36
N ASP A 35 20.69 -18.76 2.96
CA ASP A 35 21.73 -17.84 2.47
C ASP A 35 22.76 -17.50 3.55
N GLU A 36 23.99 -17.22 3.10
CA GLU A 36 25.03 -16.73 3.99
C GLU A 36 24.63 -15.39 4.58
N SER A 37 24.96 -15.22 5.85
CA SER A 37 24.66 -13.98 6.52
C SER A 37 25.60 -12.87 6.10
N ALA A 38 25.08 -11.76 5.59
CA ALA A 38 25.89 -10.58 5.38
C ALA A 38 26.11 -9.85 6.72
N ILE A 39 27.29 -9.23 6.85
CA ILE A 39 27.67 -8.42 8.01
C ILE A 39 27.94 -7.00 7.50
N ILE A 40 27.34 -6.03 8.17
CA ILE A 40 27.53 -4.60 7.90
C ILE A 40 28.12 -3.99 9.14
N VAL A 41 29.26 -3.32 9.00
CA VAL A 41 29.96 -2.65 10.10
C VAL A 41 29.59 -1.17 10.08
N GLN A 42 29.49 -0.58 11.28
CA GLN A 42 29.27 0.84 11.48
C GLN A 42 30.26 1.70 10.68
N GLU A 43 29.75 2.71 10.00
CA GLU A 43 30.56 3.75 9.36
C GLU A 43 30.98 4.83 10.39
N PRO A 44 32.06 5.60 10.16
CA PRO A 44 32.40 6.72 11.02
C PRO A 44 31.21 7.67 11.20
N ASP A 45 30.97 8.10 12.44
CA ASP A 45 29.87 9.00 12.84
C ASP A 45 28.44 8.46 12.61
N GLU A 46 28.28 7.24 12.09
CA GLU A 46 26.97 6.60 11.93
C GLU A 46 26.39 6.23 13.30
N THR A 47 25.15 6.62 13.56
CA THR A 47 24.43 6.26 14.76
C THR A 47 23.98 4.80 14.74
N GLN A 48 23.60 4.27 15.91
CA GLN A 48 23.04 2.93 16.02
C GLN A 48 21.77 2.76 15.14
N ASP A 49 20.94 3.79 15.06
CA ASP A 49 19.69 3.75 14.30
C ASP A 49 19.93 3.85 12.80
N GLU A 50 20.89 4.66 12.35
CA GLU A 50 21.30 4.71 10.93
C GLU A 50 21.87 3.37 10.47
N LEU A 51 22.77 2.76 11.27
CA LEU A 51 23.27 1.41 10.99
C LEU A 51 22.15 0.39 10.93
N TRP A 52 21.15 0.50 11.80
CA TRP A 52 19.99 -0.38 11.78
C TRP A 52 19.15 -0.21 10.51
N GLN A 53 18.91 1.03 10.06
CA GLN A 53 18.19 1.29 8.81
C GLN A 53 18.98 0.81 7.59
N ARG A 54 20.29 1.02 7.56
CA ARG A 54 21.17 0.51 6.49
C ARG A 54 21.18 -1.02 6.46
N LEU A 55 21.19 -1.67 7.63
CA LEU A 55 21.05 -3.12 7.74
C LEU A 55 19.72 -3.63 7.17
N LYS A 56 18.61 -2.98 7.56
CA LYS A 56 17.28 -3.31 7.02
C LYS A 56 17.23 -3.13 5.50
N ALA A 57 17.72 -1.99 4.99
CA ALA A 57 17.74 -1.72 3.57
C ALA A 57 18.55 -2.76 2.79
N ALA A 58 19.77 -3.09 3.26
CA ALA A 58 20.59 -4.13 2.62
C ALA A 58 19.90 -5.49 2.61
N ALA A 59 19.26 -5.85 3.71
CA ALA A 59 18.53 -7.10 3.81
C ALA A 59 17.36 -7.18 2.82
N LEU A 60 16.59 -6.10 2.66
CA LEU A 60 15.48 -6.01 1.71
C LEU A 60 15.96 -6.02 0.25
N ARG A 61 17.07 -5.33 -0.06
CA ARG A 61 17.68 -5.32 -1.41
C ARG A 61 18.22 -6.68 -1.84
N GLY A 62 18.48 -7.58 -0.89
CA GLY A 62 18.83 -8.97 -1.19
C GLY A 62 17.67 -9.84 -1.68
N ASP A 63 16.46 -9.30 -1.87
CA ASP A 63 15.34 -10.04 -2.46
C ASP A 63 15.58 -10.26 -3.97
N PRO A 64 15.39 -11.48 -4.51
CA PRO A 64 15.59 -11.74 -5.94
C PRO A 64 14.71 -10.90 -6.89
N SER A 65 13.59 -10.36 -6.39
CA SER A 65 12.71 -9.49 -7.15
C SER A 65 13.11 -8.02 -7.14
N PHE A 66 14.16 -7.66 -6.38
CA PHE A 66 14.63 -6.29 -6.23
C PHE A 66 15.28 -5.76 -7.52
N PHE A 67 14.81 -4.61 -7.98
CA PHE A 67 15.42 -3.83 -9.08
C PHE A 67 15.38 -2.32 -8.83
N GLY A 68 14.92 -1.87 -7.66
CA GLY A 68 14.91 -0.47 -7.26
C GLY A 68 13.89 0.40 -8.02
N PHE A 69 13.85 1.69 -7.66
CA PHE A 69 12.96 2.65 -8.32
C PHE A 69 13.39 2.97 -9.75
N ASP A 70 14.69 3.06 -10.05
CA ASP A 70 15.18 3.24 -11.42
C ASP A 70 14.69 2.13 -12.35
N GLY A 71 14.78 0.87 -11.90
CA GLY A 71 14.24 -0.26 -12.65
C GLY A 71 12.71 -0.20 -12.79
N ALA A 72 12.00 0.26 -11.76
CA ALA A 72 10.55 0.45 -11.81
C ALA A 72 10.14 1.52 -12.84
N VAL A 73 10.83 2.66 -12.84
CA VAL A 73 10.64 3.76 -13.80
C VAL A 73 10.95 3.29 -15.21
N SER A 74 12.06 2.57 -15.40
CA SER A 74 12.42 1.99 -16.71
C SER A 74 11.33 1.07 -17.22
N ARG A 75 10.81 0.15 -16.39
CA ARG A 75 9.72 -0.76 -16.79
C ARG A 75 8.44 -0.01 -17.14
N PHE A 76 8.08 0.99 -16.34
CA PHE A 76 6.90 1.81 -16.61
C PHE A 76 7.04 2.53 -17.96
N ARG A 77 8.22 3.10 -18.25
CA ARG A 77 8.51 3.77 -19.53
C ARG A 77 8.61 2.80 -20.72
N THR A 78 8.99 1.55 -20.52
CA THR A 78 8.93 0.54 -21.60
C THR A 78 7.49 0.31 -22.07
N ILE A 79 6.53 0.36 -21.16
CA ILE A 79 5.11 0.14 -21.45
C ILE A 79 4.43 1.45 -21.91
N PHE A 80 4.80 2.56 -21.28
CA PHE A 80 4.27 3.91 -21.55
C PHE A 80 5.44 4.88 -21.76
N PRO A 81 5.99 4.99 -22.98
CA PRO A 81 7.17 5.81 -23.28
C PRO A 81 7.09 7.26 -22.81
N GLU A 82 5.90 7.87 -22.84
CA GLU A 82 5.67 9.25 -22.36
C GLU A 82 5.23 9.32 -20.88
N GLY A 83 5.40 8.22 -20.13
CA GLY A 83 5.04 8.12 -18.72
C GLY A 83 3.55 8.36 -18.49
N PHE A 84 3.20 9.21 -17.51
CA PHE A 84 1.80 9.51 -17.18
C PHE A 84 1.07 10.37 -18.22
N ARG A 85 1.79 10.90 -19.21
CA ARG A 85 1.22 11.64 -20.34
C ARG A 85 0.91 10.76 -21.55
N ASP A 86 1.38 9.52 -21.54
CA ASP A 86 1.19 8.58 -22.64
C ASP A 86 -0.30 8.34 -22.92
N ALA A 87 -0.70 8.46 -24.19
CA ALA A 87 -2.10 8.32 -24.58
C ALA A 87 -2.68 6.93 -24.24
N ALA A 88 -1.86 5.86 -24.34
CA ALA A 88 -2.27 4.52 -23.95
C ALA A 88 -2.44 4.42 -22.44
N TYR A 89 -1.55 5.03 -21.65
CA TYR A 89 -1.71 5.10 -20.19
C TYR A 89 -3.01 5.81 -19.79
N LEU A 90 -3.24 6.99 -20.37
CA LEU A 90 -4.42 7.81 -20.09
C LEU A 90 -5.71 7.04 -20.36
N GLN A 91 -5.75 6.31 -21.47
CA GLN A 91 -6.93 5.56 -21.89
C GLN A 91 -7.11 4.24 -21.11
N GLN A 92 -6.04 3.47 -20.92
CA GLN A 92 -6.12 2.09 -20.42
C GLN A 92 -6.06 2.01 -18.89
N GLU A 93 -5.27 2.86 -18.24
CA GLU A 93 -5.06 2.80 -16.80
C GLU A 93 -5.75 3.94 -16.05
N ARG A 94 -5.79 5.16 -16.60
CA ARG A 94 -6.31 6.32 -15.85
C ARG A 94 -7.80 6.57 -16.04
N LYS A 95 -8.29 6.60 -17.28
CA LYS A 95 -9.63 7.10 -17.63
C LYS A 95 -10.74 6.50 -16.78
N TYR A 96 -10.84 5.17 -16.72
CA TYR A 96 -11.93 4.51 -16.00
C TYR A 96 -11.89 4.76 -14.47
N LYS A 97 -10.71 5.05 -13.89
CA LYS A 97 -10.55 5.38 -12.47
C LYS A 97 -11.03 6.80 -12.19
N VAL A 98 -10.70 7.74 -13.09
CA VAL A 98 -11.18 9.13 -13.05
C VAL A 98 -12.69 9.18 -13.23
N ASP A 99 -13.24 8.49 -14.24
CA ASP A 99 -14.69 8.43 -14.48
C ASP A 99 -15.44 7.87 -13.25
N ALA A 100 -14.87 6.87 -12.57
CA ALA A 100 -15.45 6.31 -11.34
C ALA A 100 -15.35 7.25 -10.13
N ARG A 101 -14.24 8.00 -10.00
CA ARG A 101 -14.07 9.06 -9.00
C ARG A 101 -15.11 10.17 -9.21
N GLU A 102 -15.25 10.66 -10.44
CA GLU A 102 -16.23 11.71 -10.77
C GLU A 102 -17.66 11.26 -10.45
N LEU A 103 -18.02 10.04 -10.86
CA LEU A 103 -19.33 9.46 -10.56
C LEU A 103 -19.60 9.32 -9.04
N LEU A 104 -18.61 8.84 -8.27
CA LEU A 104 -18.76 8.71 -6.82
C LEU A 104 -18.94 10.08 -6.17
N ASN A 105 -18.08 11.05 -6.50
CA ASN A 105 -18.14 12.37 -5.88
C ASN A 105 -19.36 13.18 -6.31
N SER A 106 -19.95 12.92 -7.49
CA SER A 106 -21.20 13.56 -7.91
C SER A 106 -22.46 12.97 -7.29
N THR A 107 -22.40 11.73 -6.78
CA THR A 107 -23.57 11.00 -6.26
C THR A 107 -23.53 10.75 -4.75
N VAL A 108 -22.33 10.67 -4.19
CA VAL A 108 -22.06 10.44 -2.77
C VAL A 108 -20.84 11.28 -2.37
N PRO A 109 -20.96 12.62 -2.29
CA PRO A 109 -19.86 13.46 -1.81
C PRO A 109 -19.41 13.02 -0.41
N VAL A 110 -18.11 12.99 -0.15
CA VAL A 110 -17.56 12.44 1.11
C VAL A 110 -18.07 13.17 2.35
N GLN A 111 -18.27 14.50 2.28
CA GLN A 111 -18.79 15.30 3.40
C GLN A 111 -20.25 14.96 3.71
N GLU A 112 -21.08 14.75 2.69
CA GLU A 112 -22.48 14.34 2.88
C GLU A 112 -22.57 12.92 3.43
N ALA A 113 -21.68 12.04 2.95
CA ALA A 113 -21.62 10.65 3.36
C ALA A 113 -21.32 10.47 4.85
N LEU A 114 -20.78 11.47 5.56
CA LEU A 114 -20.53 11.44 7.01
C LEU A 114 -21.80 11.32 7.85
N THR A 115 -22.91 11.91 7.40
CA THR A 115 -24.12 12.06 8.23
C THR A 115 -25.39 11.64 7.53
N ALA A 116 -25.45 11.72 6.20
CA ALA A 116 -26.64 11.34 5.45
C ALA A 116 -26.85 9.82 5.40
N THR A 117 -28.05 9.42 5.01
CA THR A 117 -28.46 8.03 4.81
C THR A 117 -29.00 7.85 3.38
N GLY A 118 -29.12 6.60 2.93
CA GLY A 118 -29.73 6.30 1.63
C GLY A 118 -28.78 6.25 0.44
N PHE A 119 -27.47 6.42 0.66
CA PHE A 119 -26.46 6.33 -0.40
C PHE A 119 -26.13 4.91 -0.87
N ALA A 120 -26.72 3.88 -0.26
CA ALA A 120 -26.38 2.49 -0.55
C ALA A 120 -26.45 2.12 -2.05
N ALA A 121 -27.47 2.59 -2.77
CA ALA A 121 -27.60 2.31 -4.20
C ALA A 121 -26.48 2.95 -5.03
N SER A 122 -26.16 4.22 -4.75
CA SER A 122 -25.08 4.97 -5.42
C SER A 122 -23.70 4.36 -5.11
N VAL A 123 -23.46 3.96 -3.86
CA VAL A 123 -22.22 3.28 -3.46
C VAL A 123 -22.10 1.91 -4.16
N VAL A 124 -23.18 1.13 -4.24
CA VAL A 124 -23.19 -0.13 -5.02
C VAL A 124 -22.84 0.13 -6.49
N ASN A 125 -23.35 1.21 -7.07
CA ASN A 125 -23.03 1.58 -8.45
C ASN A 125 -21.53 1.89 -8.61
N ALA A 126 -20.94 2.65 -7.68
CA ALA A 126 -19.51 2.95 -7.68
C ALA A 126 -18.64 1.68 -7.65
N TYR A 127 -18.98 0.68 -6.81
CA TYR A 127 -18.25 -0.61 -6.78
C TYR A 127 -18.37 -1.43 -8.06
N ARG A 128 -19.40 -1.19 -8.88
CA ARG A 128 -19.63 -1.90 -10.16
C ARG A 128 -19.02 -1.18 -11.36
N THR A 129 -18.58 0.06 -11.18
CA THR A 129 -18.11 0.92 -12.29
C THR A 129 -16.69 0.55 -12.74
N THR A 130 -15.89 -0.10 -11.89
CA THR A 130 -14.52 -0.50 -12.23
C THR A 130 -14.29 -2.00 -12.00
N ASN A 131 -13.21 -2.52 -12.57
CA ASN A 131 -12.72 -3.89 -12.34
C ASN A 131 -11.58 -3.95 -11.31
N ILE A 132 -11.31 -2.85 -10.60
CA ILE A 132 -10.28 -2.78 -9.54
C ILE A 132 -10.58 -3.79 -8.44
N VAL A 133 -11.86 -3.85 -8.04
CA VAL A 133 -12.40 -4.84 -7.13
C VAL A 133 -13.04 -5.94 -7.98
N HIS A 134 -12.81 -7.19 -7.62
CA HIS A 134 -13.24 -8.33 -8.42
C HIS A 134 -14.79 -8.40 -8.47
N PRO A 135 -15.40 -8.30 -9.65
CA PRO A 135 -16.85 -8.14 -9.78
C PRO A 135 -17.65 -9.37 -9.34
N VAL A 136 -17.08 -10.57 -9.48
CA VAL A 136 -17.78 -11.84 -9.17
C VAL A 136 -17.70 -12.24 -7.69
N TRP A 137 -16.60 -11.97 -6.99
CA TRP A 137 -16.36 -12.56 -5.66
C TRP A 137 -16.27 -11.50 -4.54
N GLU A 138 -15.82 -10.29 -4.86
CA GLU A 138 -15.62 -9.23 -3.86
C GLU A 138 -16.81 -8.27 -3.83
N VAL A 139 -17.25 -7.78 -5.00
CA VAL A 139 -18.39 -6.85 -5.09
C VAL A 139 -19.65 -7.42 -4.44
N PRO A 140 -20.05 -8.69 -4.62
CA PRO A 140 -21.26 -9.21 -3.97
C PRO A 140 -21.23 -9.16 -2.44
N ARG A 141 -20.06 -9.31 -1.81
CA ARG A 141 -19.91 -9.21 -0.34
C ARG A 141 -20.19 -7.80 0.16
N MET A 142 -19.68 -6.80 -0.58
CA MET A 142 -19.98 -5.40 -0.26
C MET A 142 -21.44 -5.06 -0.54
N VAL A 143 -22.03 -5.57 -1.62
CA VAL A 143 -23.47 -5.40 -1.91
C VAL A 143 -24.33 -5.97 -0.79
N GLU A 144 -23.97 -7.13 -0.22
CA GLU A 144 -24.66 -7.71 0.93
C GLU A 144 -24.60 -6.77 2.15
N ALA A 145 -23.42 -6.23 2.47
CA ALA A 145 -23.26 -5.24 3.53
C ALA A 145 -24.12 -3.99 3.30
N LEU A 146 -24.17 -3.48 2.06
CA LEU A 146 -24.93 -2.29 1.69
C LEU A 146 -26.46 -2.53 1.59
N ARG A 147 -26.89 -3.79 1.53
CA ARG A 147 -28.31 -4.18 1.61
C ARG A 147 -28.81 -4.37 3.04
N SER A 148 -27.89 -4.43 4.00
CA SER A 148 -28.19 -4.71 5.40
C SER A 148 -28.70 -3.49 6.17
N LYS A 149 -29.08 -3.70 7.44
CA LYS A 149 -29.39 -2.61 8.38
C LYS A 149 -28.17 -1.76 8.77
N ASP A 150 -26.94 -2.26 8.52
CA ASP A 150 -25.70 -1.57 8.87
C ASP A 150 -25.18 -0.66 7.74
N ARG A 151 -25.91 -0.54 6.61
CA ARG A 151 -25.47 0.13 5.38
C ARG A 151 -24.96 1.56 5.59
N ASP A 152 -25.76 2.40 6.27
CA ASP A 152 -25.44 3.82 6.42
C ASP A 152 -24.28 3.97 7.42
N ASN A 153 -24.27 3.16 8.49
CA ASN A 153 -23.16 3.13 9.44
C ASN A 153 -21.83 2.78 8.76
N LEU A 154 -21.83 1.82 7.83
CA LEU A 154 -20.63 1.44 7.08
C LEU A 154 -20.15 2.58 6.18
N ILE A 155 -21.07 3.20 5.42
CA ILE A 155 -20.74 4.32 4.51
C ILE A 155 -20.16 5.51 5.30
N GLN A 156 -20.82 5.91 6.38
CA GLN A 156 -20.40 7.04 7.23
C GLN A 156 -19.01 6.82 7.82
N ARG A 157 -18.71 5.60 8.27
CA ARG A 157 -17.37 5.26 8.78
C ARG A 157 -16.31 5.26 7.70
N LEU A 158 -16.63 4.75 6.51
CA LEU A 158 -15.72 4.81 5.36
C LEU A 158 -15.43 6.26 4.97
N ALA A 159 -16.43 7.14 5.00
CA ALA A 159 -16.25 8.58 4.75
C ALA A 159 -15.35 9.24 5.81
N ALA A 160 -15.59 8.98 7.09
CA ALA A 160 -14.73 9.47 8.17
C ALA A 160 -13.28 8.96 8.04
N PHE A 161 -13.10 7.70 7.68
CA PHE A 161 -11.78 7.12 7.40
C PHE A 161 -11.08 7.79 6.20
N ALA A 162 -11.84 8.10 5.14
CA ALA A 162 -11.36 8.80 3.96
C ALA A 162 -10.93 10.25 4.27
N LEU A 163 -11.57 10.90 5.24
CA LEU A 163 -11.19 12.22 5.73
C LEU A 163 -10.05 12.19 6.76
N GLY A 164 -9.45 11.03 7.02
CA GLY A 164 -8.25 10.89 7.84
C GLY A 164 -8.49 10.29 9.23
N ASP A 165 -9.72 9.99 9.64
CA ASP A 165 -9.98 9.34 10.93
C ASP A 165 -9.61 7.84 10.87
N ARG A 166 -8.33 7.55 11.08
CA ARG A 166 -7.77 6.19 11.09
C ARG A 166 -8.36 5.32 12.20
N SER A 167 -8.90 5.91 13.27
CA SER A 167 -9.51 5.15 14.38
C SER A 167 -10.75 4.35 13.92
N GLN A 168 -11.37 4.74 12.80
CA GLN A 168 -12.53 4.05 12.24
C GLN A 168 -12.23 2.66 11.70
N LEU A 169 -10.97 2.34 11.36
CA LEU A 169 -10.61 1.09 10.68
C LEU A 169 -11.12 -0.15 11.46
N SER A 170 -10.94 -0.17 12.79
CA SER A 170 -11.41 -1.26 13.66
C SER A 170 -12.94 -1.37 13.69
N ALA A 171 -13.66 -0.25 13.62
CA ALA A 171 -15.11 -0.24 13.59
C ALA A 171 -15.66 -0.69 12.22
N ILE A 172 -15.05 -0.21 11.13
CA ILE A 172 -15.34 -0.65 9.76
C ILE A 172 -15.14 -2.17 9.67
N ALA A 173 -14.00 -2.67 10.14
CA ALA A 173 -13.69 -4.10 10.12
C ALA A 173 -14.74 -4.95 10.84
N ARG A 174 -15.26 -4.46 11.98
CA ARG A 174 -16.29 -5.16 12.76
C ARG A 174 -17.63 -5.23 12.02
N VAL A 175 -18.04 -4.15 11.38
CA VAL A 175 -19.29 -4.09 10.60
C VAL A 175 -19.16 -4.97 9.35
N ALA A 176 -18.11 -4.75 8.56
CA ALA A 176 -17.90 -5.43 7.29
C ALA A 176 -17.70 -6.95 7.44
N ARG A 177 -17.14 -7.42 8.57
CA ARG A 177 -16.91 -8.85 8.83
C ARG A 177 -18.21 -9.67 8.87
N LYS A 178 -19.33 -9.06 9.29
CA LYS A 178 -20.65 -9.73 9.31
C LYS A 178 -21.10 -10.22 7.92
N TYR A 179 -20.55 -9.64 6.87
CA TYR A 179 -20.91 -9.88 5.47
C TYR A 179 -19.74 -10.37 4.61
N ASP A 180 -18.64 -10.83 5.24
CA ASP A 180 -17.39 -11.20 4.55
C ASP A 180 -16.82 -10.08 3.63
N ALA A 181 -17.08 -8.82 4.01
CA ALA A 181 -16.65 -7.62 3.28
C ALA A 181 -15.42 -6.94 3.91
N ALA A 182 -14.90 -7.47 5.03
CA ALA A 182 -13.73 -6.94 5.74
C ALA A 182 -12.42 -7.30 5.02
N LYS A 183 -12.26 -6.81 3.79
CA LYS A 183 -11.13 -7.08 2.90
C LYS A 183 -10.51 -5.76 2.44
N TRP A 184 -9.19 -5.71 2.39
CA TRP A 184 -8.45 -4.50 2.01
C TRP A 184 -8.92 -3.85 0.70
N PRO A 185 -9.12 -4.58 -0.42
CA PRO A 185 -9.59 -3.97 -1.66
C PRO A 185 -10.97 -3.33 -1.52
N LEU A 186 -11.86 -3.91 -0.71
CA LEU A 186 -13.20 -3.40 -0.48
C LEU A 186 -13.19 -2.14 0.38
N ILE A 187 -12.43 -2.16 1.48
CA ILE A 187 -12.42 -1.05 2.46
C ILE A 187 -11.63 0.16 1.96
N THR A 188 -10.61 -0.04 1.12
CA THR A 188 -9.81 1.06 0.55
C THR A 188 -10.38 1.62 -0.76
N TYR A 189 -11.42 1.01 -1.34
CA TYR A 189 -12.01 1.42 -2.62
C TYR A 189 -12.63 2.83 -2.58
N LEU A 190 -13.60 3.07 -1.70
CA LEU A 190 -14.25 4.38 -1.63
C LEU A 190 -13.27 5.48 -1.18
N PRO A 191 -12.43 5.28 -0.13
CA PRO A 191 -11.43 6.28 0.24
C PRO A 191 -10.47 6.67 -0.89
N PHE A 192 -10.12 5.74 -1.78
CA PHE A 192 -9.29 6.04 -2.96
C PHE A 192 -10.00 6.87 -4.03
N LEU A 193 -11.31 6.64 -4.21
CA LEU A 193 -12.10 7.33 -5.22
C LEU A 193 -12.64 8.67 -4.73
N TRP A 194 -12.92 8.84 -3.44
CA TRP A 194 -13.37 10.12 -2.91
C TRP A 194 -12.31 11.21 -3.03
N ASP A 195 -12.77 12.42 -3.32
CA ASP A 195 -11.92 13.60 -3.31
C ASP A 195 -11.72 14.05 -1.86
N THR A 196 -10.54 13.72 -1.32
CA THR A 196 -10.18 14.00 0.07
C THR A 196 -8.80 14.65 0.14
N PRO A 197 -8.52 15.43 1.19
CA PRO A 197 -7.19 16.02 1.38
C PRO A 197 -6.15 14.98 1.81
N VAL A 198 -6.57 13.75 2.13
CA VAL A 198 -5.70 12.69 2.63
C VAL A 198 -5.41 11.74 1.47
N PRO A 199 -4.14 11.40 1.19
CA PRO A 199 -3.86 10.42 0.15
C PRO A 199 -4.36 9.04 0.56
N HIS A 200 -5.10 8.42 -0.34
CA HIS A 200 -5.61 7.06 -0.23
C HIS A 200 -5.21 6.28 -1.47
N VAL A 201 -4.94 4.98 -1.30
CA VAL A 201 -4.64 4.03 -2.38
C VAL A 201 -5.37 2.72 -2.12
N ILE A 202 -5.82 2.06 -3.20
CA ILE A 202 -6.44 0.74 -3.09
C ILE A 202 -5.37 -0.30 -2.82
N LEU A 203 -5.55 -1.02 -1.72
CA LEU A 203 -4.67 -2.12 -1.35
C LEU A 203 -5.11 -3.43 -2.02
N ARG A 204 -4.33 -3.85 -3.01
CA ARG A 204 -4.42 -5.18 -3.64
C ARG A 204 -3.18 -5.97 -3.23
N HIS A 205 -3.37 -7.05 -2.46
CA HIS A 205 -2.27 -7.82 -1.87
C HIS A 205 -1.13 -8.11 -2.86
N GLU A 206 -1.40 -8.88 -3.91
CA GLU A 206 -0.36 -9.39 -4.80
C GLU A 206 0.45 -8.28 -5.51
N PRO A 207 -0.15 -7.31 -6.22
CA PRO A 207 0.63 -6.26 -6.88
C PRO A 207 1.32 -5.33 -5.87
N THR A 208 0.69 -4.98 -4.74
CA THR A 208 1.33 -4.10 -3.75
C THR A 208 2.55 -4.78 -3.11
N THR A 209 2.42 -6.03 -2.68
CA THR A 209 3.52 -6.80 -2.11
C THR A 209 4.66 -6.99 -3.11
N ARG A 210 4.33 -7.33 -4.36
CA ARG A 210 5.33 -7.52 -5.42
C ARG A 210 6.10 -6.23 -5.69
N PHE A 211 5.40 -5.11 -5.88
CA PHE A 211 6.03 -3.82 -6.07
C PHE A 211 6.96 -3.47 -4.91
N ALA A 212 6.45 -3.62 -3.68
CA ALA A 212 7.21 -3.29 -2.48
C ALA A 212 8.50 -4.10 -2.35
N SER A 213 8.46 -5.42 -2.63
CA SER A 213 9.66 -6.24 -2.71
C SER A 213 10.64 -5.72 -3.77
N SER A 214 10.13 -5.36 -4.96
CA SER A 214 10.96 -4.89 -6.06
C SER A 214 11.70 -3.58 -5.81
N VAL A 215 11.16 -2.72 -4.93
CA VAL A 215 11.80 -1.45 -4.55
C VAL A 215 12.46 -1.49 -3.16
N GLY A 216 12.48 -2.66 -2.51
CA GLY A 216 13.13 -2.84 -1.20
C GLY A 216 12.40 -2.12 -0.08
N HIS A 217 11.07 -2.23 -0.05
CA HIS A 217 10.20 -1.70 1.00
C HIS A 217 9.71 -2.84 1.93
N GLU A 218 9.46 -2.54 3.21
CA GLU A 218 9.16 -3.57 4.22
C GLU A 218 7.72 -4.12 4.19
N PHE A 219 6.82 -3.46 3.45
CA PHE A 219 5.39 -3.83 3.33
C PHE A 219 5.11 -5.34 3.19
N PRO A 220 5.84 -6.13 2.37
CA PRO A 220 5.65 -7.58 2.26
C PRO A 220 5.74 -8.34 3.59
N HIS A 221 6.52 -7.82 4.53
CA HIS A 221 6.78 -8.42 5.84
C HIS A 221 5.83 -7.91 6.93
N VAL A 222 5.18 -6.76 6.69
CA VAL A 222 4.17 -6.17 7.58
C VAL A 222 2.76 -6.58 7.16
N TYR A 223 2.56 -6.95 5.89
CA TYR A 223 1.25 -7.24 5.33
C TYR A 223 0.52 -8.37 6.08
N GLU A 224 -0.73 -8.08 6.43
CA GLU A 224 -1.70 -9.07 6.87
C GLU A 224 -3.02 -8.84 6.14
N ALA A 225 -3.76 -9.92 5.85
CA ALA A 225 -5.10 -9.82 5.27
C ALA A 225 -6.12 -9.14 6.22
N ARG A 226 -5.83 -9.10 7.52
CA ARG A 226 -6.66 -8.43 8.52
C ARG A 226 -6.54 -6.92 8.38
N LEU A 227 -7.66 -6.22 8.57
CA LEU A 227 -7.73 -4.76 8.59
C LEU A 227 -7.11 -4.19 9.87
N VAL A 228 -5.78 -4.09 9.91
CA VAL A 228 -5.01 -3.56 11.04
C VAL A 228 -4.33 -2.24 10.66
N PRO A 229 -4.24 -1.25 11.58
CA PRO A 229 -3.67 0.06 11.26
C PRO A 229 -2.24 0.00 10.70
N ALA A 230 -1.37 -0.82 11.28
CA ALA A 230 0.03 -0.94 10.89
C ALA A 230 0.23 -1.33 9.40
N VAL A 231 -0.65 -2.18 8.85
CA VAL A 231 -0.61 -2.54 7.42
C VAL A 231 -0.97 -1.32 6.56
N TYR A 232 -1.98 -0.56 6.97
CA TYR A 232 -2.39 0.62 6.22
C TYR A 232 -1.36 1.75 6.32
N GLU A 233 -0.71 1.91 7.48
CA GLU A 233 0.38 2.87 7.66
C GLU A 233 1.60 2.51 6.79
N SER A 234 2.00 1.24 6.76
CA SER A 234 3.08 0.77 5.88
C SER A 234 2.74 0.94 4.38
N LEU A 235 1.45 0.83 4.01
CA LEU A 235 1.01 1.13 2.65
C LEU A 235 1.14 2.61 2.30
N LEU A 236 0.81 3.51 3.23
CA LEU A 236 0.96 4.94 3.01
C LEU A 236 2.43 5.36 2.95
N ASP A 237 3.30 4.73 3.75
CA ASP A 237 4.75 4.92 3.66
C ASP A 237 5.28 4.50 2.29
N LEU A 238 4.86 3.33 1.79
CA LEU A 238 5.17 2.89 0.44
C LEU A 238 4.71 3.90 -0.61
N LEU A 239 3.49 4.45 -0.46
CA LEU A 239 2.93 5.42 -1.39
C LEU A 239 3.73 6.72 -1.40
N ALA A 240 4.04 7.26 -0.22
CA ALA A 240 4.81 8.50 -0.07
C ALA A 240 6.23 8.36 -0.62
N ARG A 241 6.89 7.23 -0.34
CA ARG A 241 8.20 6.92 -0.91
C ARG A 241 8.12 6.78 -2.43
N THR A 242 7.09 6.11 -2.94
CA THR A 242 6.90 5.96 -4.39
C THR A 242 6.71 7.32 -5.06
N GLU A 243 5.85 8.17 -4.52
CA GLU A 243 5.60 9.53 -5.03
C GLU A 243 6.89 10.35 -5.12
N HIS A 244 7.71 10.31 -4.07
CA HIS A 244 9.00 10.99 -4.04
C HIS A 244 9.95 10.50 -5.15
N GLU A 245 10.13 9.18 -5.25
CA GLU A 245 11.10 8.54 -6.13
C GLU A 245 10.70 8.61 -7.62
N ILE A 246 9.40 8.78 -7.91
CA ILE A 246 8.90 8.94 -9.29
C ILE A 246 8.55 10.39 -9.64
N SER A 247 8.94 11.36 -8.82
CA SER A 247 8.56 12.76 -8.99
C SER A 247 8.92 13.34 -10.36
N GLU A 248 10.01 12.89 -10.99
CA GLU A 248 10.40 13.27 -12.35
C GLU A 248 9.41 12.82 -13.44
N LEU A 249 8.55 11.82 -13.16
CA LEU A 249 7.45 11.44 -14.04
C LEU A 249 6.23 12.37 -13.91
N GLU A 250 6.25 13.27 -12.92
CA GLU A 250 5.19 14.24 -12.63
C GLU A 250 3.81 13.58 -12.42
N PRO A 251 3.66 12.63 -11.45
CA PRO A 251 2.35 12.07 -11.12
C PRO A 251 1.38 13.16 -10.68
N ARG A 252 0.11 13.09 -11.14
CA ARG A 252 -0.91 14.10 -10.82
C ARG A 252 -1.59 13.88 -9.47
N ASP A 253 -1.76 12.62 -9.10
CA ASP A 253 -2.52 12.21 -7.93
C ASP A 253 -2.24 10.74 -7.57
N THR A 254 -2.93 10.25 -6.55
CA THR A 254 -2.83 8.85 -6.11
C THR A 254 -3.31 7.84 -7.16
N ILE A 255 -4.08 8.25 -8.19
CA ILE A 255 -4.43 7.35 -9.31
C ILE A 255 -3.18 7.06 -10.14
N ASP A 256 -2.34 8.07 -10.40
CA ASP A 256 -1.08 7.87 -11.12
C ASP A 256 -0.12 6.96 -10.34
N ILE A 257 0.06 7.23 -9.05
CA ILE A 257 0.95 6.42 -8.20
C ILE A 257 0.45 4.97 -8.08
N GLN A 258 -0.85 4.78 -7.86
CA GLN A 258 -1.46 3.46 -7.80
C GLN A 258 -1.29 2.69 -9.12
N SER A 259 -1.48 3.36 -10.25
CA SER A 259 -1.34 2.75 -11.57
C SER A 259 0.11 2.37 -11.86
N PHE A 260 1.08 3.20 -11.45
CA PHE A 260 2.50 2.89 -11.53
C PHE A 260 2.84 1.58 -10.79
N ILE A 261 2.42 1.47 -9.53
CA ILE A 261 2.61 0.25 -8.70
C ILE A 261 2.06 -0.98 -9.42
N TRP A 262 0.87 -0.89 -10.00
CA TRP A 262 0.23 -2.01 -10.68
C TRP A 262 0.90 -2.39 -11.98
N VAL A 263 1.25 -1.41 -12.82
CA VAL A 263 1.89 -1.63 -14.12
C VAL A 263 3.24 -2.32 -13.91
N VAL A 264 4.07 -1.79 -13.01
CA VAL A 264 5.39 -2.37 -12.68
C VAL A 264 5.27 -3.79 -12.12
N SER A 265 4.17 -4.11 -11.43
CA SER A 265 3.95 -5.43 -10.83
C SER A 265 3.32 -6.46 -11.76
N LYS A 266 2.48 -6.02 -12.70
CA LYS A 266 1.65 -6.89 -13.54
C LYS A 266 2.38 -7.35 -14.79
N TYR A 267 3.14 -6.45 -15.42
CA TYR A 267 3.81 -6.73 -16.69
C TYR A 267 5.25 -7.17 -16.40
N ARG A 268 5.53 -8.44 -16.69
CA ARG A 268 6.89 -8.97 -16.78
C ARG A 268 7.27 -9.05 -18.25
N ASP A 269 8.56 -8.86 -18.53
CA ASP A 269 9.19 -9.41 -19.73
C ASP A 269 9.12 -10.95 -19.70
#